data_AF-A0A933EEC0-F1
#
_entry.id   AF-A0A933EEC0-F1
#
_cell.length_a   1.000
_cell.length_b   1.000
_cell.length_c   1.000
_cell.angle_alpha   90.00
_cell.angle_beta   90.00
_cell.angle_gamma   90.00
#
_symmetry.space_group_name_H-M   'P 1'
#
loop_
_entity.id
_entity.type
_entity.pdbx_description
1 polymer ?
#
loop_
_entity_poly.entity_id
_entity_poly.type
_entity_poly.pdbx_seq_one_letter_code
_entity_poly.pdbx_strand_id
1 'polypeptide(L)' 'MLVKMETYFDGDFWCARGIGEDIFTQGSTLDELFQNIKEAVAAHFGDTSEAITILTLSEVKLADAKAAPS' A
#
# COMPACT_ATOMS: atom_id res chain seq x y z
N MET A 1 4.93 1.45 -16.42
CA MET A 1 5.64 1.87 -15.20
C MET A 1 5.16 1.06 -14.01
N LEU A 2 6.05 0.67 -13.09
CA LEU A 2 5.71 -0.05 -11.86
C LEU A 2 5.76 0.90 -10.66
N VAL A 3 4.65 1.06 -9.96
CA VAL A 3 4.56 1.83 -8.71
C VAL A 3 4.42 0.86 -7.55
N LYS A 4 5.27 1.00 -6.54
CA LYS A 4 5.25 0.16 -5.34
C LYS A 4 4.64 0.95 -4.19
N MET A 5 3.72 0.31 -3.48
CA MET A 5 3.03 0.89 -2.32
C MET A 5 3.26 0.00 -1.10
N GLU A 6 3.78 0.56 -0.01
CA GLU A 6 3.70 -0.08 1.31
C GLU A 6 2.29 0.11 1.86
N THR A 7 1.67 -0.96 2.34
CA THR A 7 0.33 -0.94 2.94
C THR A 7 0.39 -1.51 4.35
N TYR A 8 -0.20 -0.81 5.31
CA TYR A 8 -0.23 -1.26 6.71
C TYR A 8 -1.49 -0.74 7.41
N PHE A 9 -1.82 -1.35 8.54
CA PHE A 9 -2.86 -0.86 9.43
C PHE A 9 -2.21 -0.13 10.60
N ASP A 10 -2.57 1.14 10.82
CA ASP A 10 -1.95 1.99 11.84
C ASP A 10 -2.60 1.86 13.24
N GLY A 11 -3.75 1.20 13.31
CA GLY A 11 -4.57 1.06 14.52
C GLY A 11 -6.01 1.52 14.29
N ASP A 12 -6.23 2.45 13.36
CA ASP A 12 -7.52 3.05 13.05
C ASP A 12 -7.86 2.95 11.56
N PHE A 13 -6.87 3.15 10.67
CA PHE A 13 -7.03 3.14 9.22
C PHE A 13 -6.05 2.21 8.52
N TRP A 14 -6.44 1.78 7.32
CA TRP A 14 -5.52 1.19 6.36
C TRP A 14 -4.80 2.32 5.63
N CYS A 15 -3.48 2.34 5.68
CA CYS A 15 -2.65 3.37 5.05
C CYS A 15 -1.86 2.78 3.88
N ALA A 16 -1.56 3.60 2.88
CA ALA A 16 -0.65 3.26 1.81
C ALA A 16 0.32 4.40 1.50
N ARG A 17 1.60 4.06 1.34
CA ARG A 17 2.68 5.00 1.01
C ARG A 17 3.48 4.53 -0.20
N GLY A 18 3.74 5.44 -1.13
CA GLY A 18 4.60 5.18 -2.29
C GLY A 18 6.06 4.93 -1.87
N ILE A 19 6.66 3.86 -2.39
CA ILE A 19 8.09 3.61 -2.24
C ILE A 19 8.82 4.31 -3.38
N GLY A 20 9.53 5.39 -3.05
CA GLY A 20 10.23 6.22 -4.04
C GLY A 20 9.33 7.25 -4.74
N GLU A 21 8.05 7.29 -4.40
CA GLU A 21 7.06 8.24 -4.91
C GLU A 21 6.45 9.03 -3.75
N ASP A 22 6.15 10.32 -3.96
CA ASP A 22 5.47 11.16 -2.98
C ASP A 22 3.95 10.96 -3.06
N ILE A 23 3.51 9.75 -2.69
CA ILE A 23 2.10 9.33 -2.71
C ILE A 23 1.76 8.82 -1.31
N PHE A 24 0.68 9.36 -0.73
CA PHE A 24 0.10 8.86 0.50
C PHE A 24 -1.42 8.88 0.40
N THR A 25 -2.06 7.82 0.90
CA THR A 25 -3.51 7.74 1.01
C THR A 25 -3.91 6.76 2.12
N GLN A 26 -5.18 6.78 2.51
CA GLN A 26 -5.72 5.90 3.55
C GLN A 26 -7.18 5.55 3.27
N GLY A 27 -7.68 4.50 3.91
CA GLY A 27 -9.08 4.07 3.84
C GLY A 27 -9.50 3.38 5.13
N SER A 28 -10.80 3.38 5.41
CA SER A 28 -11.38 2.72 6.59
C SER A 28 -11.40 1.19 6.42
N THR A 29 -11.36 0.72 5.18
CA THR A 29 -11.24 -0.71 4.83
C THR A 29 -10.12 -0.94 3.84
N LEU A 30 -9.65 -2.18 3.73
CA LEU A 30 -8.62 -2.54 2.75
C LEU A 30 -9.11 -2.34 1.31
N ASP A 31 -10.39 -2.64 1.04
CA ASP A 31 -10.99 -2.43 -0.29
C ASP A 31 -11.07 -0.94 -0.65
N GLU A 32 -11.44 -0.09 0.32
CA GLU A 32 -11.42 1.37 0.16
C GLU A 32 -10.00 1.87 -0.09
N LEU A 33 -9.02 1.37 0.69
CA LEU A 33 -7.62 1.71 0.47
C LEU A 33 -7.17 1.38 -0.97
N PHE A 34 -7.58 0.22 -1.51
CA PHE A 34 -7.21 -0.16 -2.89
C PHE A 34 -7.80 0.74 -3.96
N GLN A 35 -9.00 1.29 -3.75
CA GLN A 35 -9.54 2.30 -4.67
C GLN A 35 -8.78 3.62 -4.53
N ASN A 36 -8.56 4.05 -3.28
CA ASN A 36 -7.86 5.30 -3.00
C ASN A 36 -6.40 5.28 -3.51
N ILE A 37 -5.72 4.14 -3.49
CA ILE A 37 -4.39 3.97 -4.10
C ILE A 37 -4.45 4.23 -5.61
N LYS A 38 -5.43 3.66 -6.32
CA LYS A 38 -5.56 3.86 -7.77
C LYS A 38 -5.80 5.33 -8.10
N GLU A 39 -6.66 6.00 -7.35
CA GLU A 39 -6.94 7.42 -7.50
C GLU A 39 -5.72 8.29 -7.20
N ALA A 40 -5.01 8.00 -6.11
CA ALA A 40 -3.81 8.75 -5.73
C ALA A 40 -2.68 8.58 -6.76
N VAL A 41 -2.48 7.37 -7.28
CA VAL A 41 -1.53 7.10 -8.36
C VAL A 41 -1.94 7.83 -9.64
N ALA A 42 -3.22 7.78 -10.03
CA ALA A 42 -3.71 8.49 -11.20
C ALA A 42 -3.52 10.02 -11.05
N ALA A 43 -3.81 10.57 -9.87
CA ALA A 43 -3.64 11.99 -9.59
C ALA A 43 -2.15 12.41 -9.61
N HIS A 44 -1.25 11.57 -9.12
CA HIS A 44 0.19 11.87 -9.08
C HIS A 44 0.82 11.90 -10.49
N PHE A 45 0.50 10.92 -11.33
CA PHE A 45 1.09 10.80 -12.67
C PHE A 45 0.32 11.54 -13.77
N GLY A 46 -0.95 11.90 -13.53
CA GLY A 46 -1.81 12.56 -14.49
C GLY A 46 -2.09 11.71 -15.74
N ASP A 47 -2.36 12.37 -16.85
CA ASP A 47 -2.58 11.73 -18.14
C ASP A 47 -1.25 11.24 -18.73
N THR A 48 -0.95 9.95 -18.53
CA THR A 48 0.18 9.27 -19.15
C THR A 48 -0.28 8.24 -20.17
N SER A 49 0.44 8.13 -21.28
CA SER A 49 0.22 7.06 -22.28
C SER A 49 0.77 5.70 -21.85
N GLU A 50 1.59 5.67 -20.80
CA GLU A 50 2.21 4.45 -20.30
C GLU A 50 1.31 3.76 -19.26
N ALA A 51 1.05 2.46 -19.43
CA ALA A 51 0.29 1.70 -18.46
C ALA A 51 1.01 1.66 -17.10
N ILE A 52 0.30 2.03 -16.03
CA ILE A 52 0.78 1.96 -14.66
C ILE A 52 0.31 0.64 -14.03
N THR A 53 1.25 -0.14 -13.52
CA THR A 53 0.98 -1.31 -12.69
C THR A 53 1.32 -0.97 -11.24
N ILE A 54 0.44 -1.32 -10.32
CA ILE A 54 0.60 -1.06 -8.88
C ILE A 54 0.91 -2.39 -8.18
N LEU A 55 1.99 -2.43 -7.41
CA LEU A 55 2.34 -3.54 -6.53
C LEU A 55 2.23 -3.09 -5.08
N THR A 56 1.33 -3.71 -4.32
CA THR A 56 1.22 -3.49 -2.88
C THR A 56 2.11 -4.47 -2.12
N LEU A 57 2.83 -3.95 -1.12
CA LEU A 57 3.62 -4.71 -0.18
C LEU A 57 3.01 -4.50 1.20
N SER A 58 2.53 -5.57 1.82
CA SER A 58 1.92 -5.51 3.14
C SER A 58 2.85 -6.10 4.19
N GLU A 59 3.06 -5.37 5.27
CA GLU A 59 3.70 -5.92 6.46
C GLU A 59 2.65 -6.54 7.36
N VAL A 60 2.85 -7.82 7.69
CA VAL A 60 1.99 -8.55 8.63
C VAL A 60 2.84 -8.98 9.81
N LYS A 61 2.45 -8.54 11.00
CA LYS A 61 3.11 -8.96 12.24
C LYS A 61 2.53 -10.29 12.70
N LEU A 62 3.40 -11.27 12.91
CA LEU A 62 3.06 -12.54 13.55
C LEU A 62 3.59 -12.53 15.00
N ALA A 63 2.73 -12.87 15.96
CA ALA A 63 3.07 -12.92 17.38
C ALA A 63 3.32 -14.36 17.85
N ASP A 64 4.00 -14.49 19.00
CA ASP A 64 4.10 -15.72 19.79
C ASP A 64 4.72 -16.94 19.08
N ALA A 65 5.67 -16.70 18.17
CA ALA A 65 6.47 -17.77 17.58
C ALA A 65 7.28 -18.50 18.67
N LYS A 66 7.04 -19.80 18.85
CA LYS A 66 7.82 -20.64 19.78
C LYS A 66 9.05 -21.18 19.08
N ALA A 67 10.22 -21.00 19.69
CA ALA A 67 11.43 -21.70 19.26
C ALA A 67 11.29 -23.20 19.51
N ALA A 68 11.89 -24.03 18.65
CA ALA A 68 11.98 -25.46 18.91
C ALA A 68 12.80 -25.71 20.19
N PRO A 69 12.40 -26.66 21.05
CA PRO A 69 13.22 -27.03 22.20
C PRO A 69 14.57 -27.58 21.71
N SER A 70 15.65 -27.17 22.40
CA SER A 70 17.01 -27.66 22.20
C SER A 70 17.17 -29.11 22.61
#